data_AF-A0A9Q9EI04-F1
#
_entry.id   AF-A0A9Q9EI04-F1
#
_cell.length_a   1.000
_cell.length_b   1.000
_cell.length_c   1.000
_cell.angle_alpha   90.00
_cell.angle_beta   90.00
_cell.angle_gamma   90.00
#
_symmetry.space_group_name_H-M   'P 1'
#
loop_
_entity.id
_entity.type
_entity.pdbx_description
1 polymer ?
#
loop_
_entity_poly.entity_id
_entity_poly.type
_entity_poly.pdbx_seq_one_letter_code
_entity_poly.pdbx_strand_id
1 'polypeptide(L)'
;MPKGRRARGKKPHRPANSPRHEDSAAASAAPHEDQAMGLPPRYWGIFWVDFSSVESANAGEPIRQVVYQLKIEKRPWLLVMDNCDKLEINYATYLPRNDTGAIIITTRLQAETGSRYAASFTTEIHGLVEQSAIQLLTGDLKVAKDMTSPRYSAAKAITDQLDCHSLTVTVAASFLSKSIYTIEEYTAKLEKTSTQKELWFERLTENEPRHRTVFTTFEVSINELAIKDCIVDQCALELLSVLAFLDRSAVTEGLFSGAWSWGQKHQNDADEVNLQSER
;
A
#
# COMPACT_ATOMS: atom_id res chain seq x y z
N MET A 1 6.67 66.98 56.55
CA MET A 1 8.08 67.43 56.56
C MET A 1 8.72 67.00 57.87
N PRO A 2 10.02 66.63 57.98
CA PRO A 2 11.12 66.66 56.99
C PRO A 2 11.70 65.26 56.64
N LYS A 3 12.16 65.04 55.39
CA LYS A 3 13.57 64.87 54.89
C LYS A 3 14.26 63.57 55.35
N GLY A 4 14.84 62.69 54.54
CA GLY A 4 15.21 62.66 53.12
C GLY A 4 16.67 62.17 52.93
N ARG A 5 16.92 61.26 51.95
CA ARG A 5 18.15 60.93 51.15
C ARG A 5 18.38 59.39 51.04
N ARG A 6 18.18 58.74 49.87
CA ARG A 6 19.08 58.47 48.70
C ARG A 6 20.30 57.57 49.08
N ALA A 7 20.72 56.50 48.38
CA ALA A 7 20.63 56.12 46.96
C ALA A 7 21.08 54.64 46.67
N ARG A 8 20.77 54.14 45.45
CA ARG A 8 21.44 53.09 44.60
C ARG A 8 21.52 51.65 45.16
N GLY A 9 21.25 50.54 44.46
CA GLY A 9 21.04 50.21 43.05
C GLY A 9 21.89 48.99 42.67
N LYS A 10 21.28 47.85 42.27
CA LYS A 10 21.73 46.85 41.25
C LYS A 10 21.04 45.48 41.42
N LYS A 11 20.82 44.82 40.27
CA LYS A 11 20.04 43.59 39.98
C LYS A 11 20.52 42.33 40.71
N PRO A 12 19.65 41.33 40.97
CA PRO A 12 20.06 40.01 41.43
C PRO A 12 20.42 39.06 40.28
N HIS A 13 21.48 38.28 40.50
CA HIS A 13 21.97 37.20 39.64
C HIS A 13 21.12 35.93 39.79
N ARG A 14 20.94 35.25 38.66
CA ARG A 14 20.31 33.94 38.43
C ARG A 14 21.04 32.80 39.17
N PRO A 15 20.34 31.74 39.60
CA PRO A 15 20.88 30.38 39.60
C PRO A 15 20.13 29.48 38.60
N ALA A 16 20.85 28.45 38.16
CA ALA A 16 20.55 27.58 37.04
C ALA A 16 19.77 26.31 37.43
N ASN A 17 19.07 25.78 36.41
CA ASN A 17 18.69 24.39 36.15
C ASN A 17 17.84 23.61 37.18
N SER A 18 16.58 23.38 36.78
CA SER A 18 15.83 22.15 37.07
C SER A 18 15.45 21.47 35.73
N PRO A 19 15.33 20.13 35.70
CA PRO A 19 15.27 19.36 34.45
C PRO A 19 13.89 19.40 33.79
N ARG A 20 13.92 19.29 32.46
CA ARG A 20 12.79 19.23 31.55
C ARG A 20 11.96 17.97 31.77
N HIS A 21 10.65 18.16 31.83
CA HIS A 21 9.68 17.12 31.50
C HIS A 21 9.81 16.82 29.99
N GLU A 22 9.97 15.53 29.66
CA GLU A 22 9.91 15.03 28.29
C GLU A 22 8.45 15.00 27.85
N ASP A 23 8.18 15.71 26.75
CA ASP A 23 6.87 15.79 26.13
C ASP A 23 6.52 14.48 25.40
N SER A 24 5.28 14.08 25.65
CA SER A 24 4.49 13.06 24.99
C SER A 24 4.50 13.20 23.46
N ALA A 25 4.85 12.13 22.75
CA ALA A 25 4.74 12.01 21.31
C ALA A 25 3.25 12.00 20.88
N ALA A 26 2.76 13.14 20.42
CA ALA A 26 1.51 13.24 19.68
C ALA A 26 1.77 12.93 18.21
N ALA A 27 0.97 12.03 17.63
CA ALA A 27 0.96 11.70 16.21
C ALA A 27 0.69 12.99 15.39
N SER A 28 1.66 13.35 14.55
CA SER A 28 1.60 14.52 13.68
C SER A 28 1.02 14.13 12.33
N ALA A 29 -0.19 14.62 12.03
CA ALA A 29 -0.70 14.71 10.66
C ALA A 29 0.00 15.89 9.97
N ALA A 30 1.19 15.65 9.42
CA ALA A 30 1.90 16.64 8.61
C ALA A 30 1.62 16.39 7.12
N PRO A 31 1.36 17.43 6.32
CA PRO A 31 1.20 17.30 4.87
C PRO A 31 2.56 16.94 4.25
N HIS A 32 2.57 15.93 3.37
CA HIS A 32 3.72 15.64 2.52
C HIS A 32 3.90 16.81 1.53
N GLU A 33 5.00 17.56 1.66
CA GLU A 33 5.40 18.58 0.68
C GLU A 33 5.99 17.91 -0.56
N ASP A 34 5.19 17.82 -1.62
CA ASP A 34 5.65 17.40 -2.94
C ASP A 34 6.44 18.54 -3.60
N GLN A 35 7.77 18.38 -3.67
CA GLN A 35 8.65 19.25 -4.46
C GLN A 35 8.54 18.90 -5.96
N ALA A 36 7.43 19.31 -6.59
CA ALA A 36 7.29 19.29 -8.05
C ALA A 36 6.97 20.69 -8.57
N MET A 37 7.98 21.32 -9.20
CA MET A 37 7.87 22.49 -10.08
C MET A 37 7.04 23.69 -9.59
N GLY A 38 7.60 24.50 -8.68
CA GLY A 38 7.44 25.98 -8.62
C GLY A 38 6.05 26.62 -8.60
N LEU A 39 4.97 25.84 -8.61
CA LEU A 39 3.59 26.28 -8.52
C LEU A 39 3.17 26.12 -7.05
N PRO A 40 2.47 27.11 -6.46
CA PRO A 40 1.91 26.93 -5.13
C PRO A 40 0.97 25.71 -5.14
N PRO A 41 0.96 24.91 -4.06
CA PRO A 41 0.13 23.71 -4.00
C PRO A 41 -1.34 24.08 -4.21
N ARG A 42 -1.98 23.40 -5.16
CA ARG A 42 -3.38 23.65 -5.56
C ARG A 42 -4.37 23.41 -4.42
N TYR A 43 -4.00 22.57 -3.47
CA TYR A 43 -4.76 22.25 -2.27
C TYR A 43 -3.92 22.59 -1.03
N TRP A 44 -4.56 23.16 -0.01
CA TRP A 44 -3.97 23.40 1.31
C TRP A 44 -3.72 22.09 2.08
N GLY A 45 -4.57 21.09 1.89
CA GLY A 45 -4.45 19.79 2.54
C GLY A 45 -5.02 18.66 1.71
N ILE A 46 -4.36 17.50 1.78
CA ILE A 46 -4.81 16.23 1.21
C ILE A 46 -5.07 15.28 2.36
N PHE A 47 -6.29 14.74 2.43
CA PHE A 47 -6.76 13.85 3.48
C PHE A 47 -7.00 12.49 2.86
N TRP A 48 -6.14 11.52 3.15
CA TRP A 48 -6.26 10.16 2.63
C TRP A 48 -6.85 9.25 3.70
N VAL A 49 -7.95 8.58 3.37
CA VAL A 49 -8.70 7.74 4.32
C VAL A 49 -8.94 6.39 3.68
N ASP A 50 -8.47 5.33 4.33
CA ASP A 50 -8.76 3.96 3.93
C ASP A 50 -10.13 3.51 4.48
N PHE A 51 -11.07 3.29 3.56
CA PHE A 51 -12.45 2.89 3.82
C PHE A 51 -12.71 1.38 3.68
N SER A 52 -11.66 0.56 3.71
CA SER A 52 -11.81 -0.90 3.74
C SER A 52 -12.66 -1.41 4.89
N SER A 53 -12.74 -0.65 5.98
CA SER A 53 -13.73 -0.80 7.06
C SER A 53 -13.97 0.55 7.73
N VAL A 54 -15.02 0.65 8.56
CA VAL A 54 -15.24 1.87 9.36
C VAL A 54 -14.13 2.01 10.40
N GLU A 55 -13.61 0.90 10.91
CA GLU A 55 -12.50 0.82 11.84
C GLU A 55 -11.22 1.37 11.18
N SER A 56 -10.91 0.94 9.95
CA SER A 56 -9.79 1.44 9.15
C SER A 56 -9.90 2.95 8.93
N ALA A 57 -11.10 3.44 8.60
CA ALA A 57 -11.34 4.88 8.40
C ALA A 57 -11.17 5.71 9.68
N ASN A 58 -11.21 5.07 10.86
CA ASN A 58 -11.01 5.70 12.17
C ASN A 58 -9.66 5.37 12.81
N ALA A 59 -8.77 4.66 12.12
CA ALA A 59 -7.46 4.27 12.68
C ALA A 59 -6.55 5.48 12.98
N GLY A 60 -6.75 6.58 12.25
CA GLY A 60 -6.11 7.88 12.51
C GLY A 60 -7.06 8.85 13.23
N GLU A 61 -7.16 10.08 12.72
CA GLU A 61 -8.19 11.00 13.18
C GLU A 61 -9.57 10.45 12.78
N PRO A 62 -10.56 10.39 13.70
CA PRO A 62 -11.86 9.84 13.39
C PRO A 62 -12.48 10.50 12.16
N ILE A 63 -12.91 9.71 11.18
CA ILE A 63 -13.36 10.23 9.88
C ILE A 63 -14.50 11.26 10.00
N ARG A 64 -15.37 11.10 11.01
CA ARG A 64 -16.45 12.07 11.27
C ARG A 64 -15.92 13.45 11.66
N GLN A 65 -14.80 13.50 12.37
CA GLN A 65 -14.14 14.74 12.75
C GLN A 65 -13.48 15.40 11.55
N VAL A 66 -12.76 14.63 10.73
CA VAL A 66 -12.19 15.10 9.46
C VAL A 66 -13.29 15.71 8.58
N VAL A 67 -14.38 14.98 8.36
CA VAL A 67 -15.53 15.46 7.56
C VAL A 67 -16.14 16.73 8.14
N TYR A 68 -16.24 16.85 9.47
CA TYR A 68 -16.75 18.06 10.12
C TYR A 68 -15.84 19.26 9.86
N GLN A 69 -14.52 19.10 10.03
CA GLN A 69 -13.54 20.16 9.78
C GLN A 69 -13.56 20.60 8.31
N LEU A 70 -13.60 19.65 7.37
CA LEU A 70 -13.64 19.92 5.94
C LEU A 70 -14.91 20.64 5.48
N LYS A 71 -16.04 20.48 6.18
CA LYS A 71 -17.28 21.24 5.89
C LYS A 71 -17.15 22.74 6.13
N ILE A 72 -16.31 23.15 7.08
CA ILE A 72 -16.15 24.57 7.45
C ILE A 72 -14.87 25.19 6.91
N GLU A 73 -13.93 24.38 6.42
CA GLU A 73 -12.66 24.82 5.86
C GLU A 73 -12.87 25.68 4.61
N LYS A 74 -12.18 26.83 4.55
CA LYS A 74 -12.28 27.79 3.45
C LYS A 74 -11.14 27.70 2.46
N ARG A 75 -10.03 27.08 2.86
CA ARG A 75 -8.91 26.78 1.97
C ARG A 75 -9.28 25.58 1.09
N PRO A 76 -8.72 25.50 -0.12
CA PRO A 76 -8.98 24.36 -0.99
C PRO A 76 -8.41 23.09 -0.38
N TRP A 77 -9.14 21.98 -0.43
CA TRP A 77 -8.69 20.69 0.10
C TRP A 77 -9.08 19.54 -0.81
N LEU A 78 -8.40 18.41 -0.66
CA LEU A 78 -8.71 17.15 -1.35
C LEU A 78 -8.94 16.04 -0.32
N LEU A 79 -10.09 15.37 -0.40
CA LEU A 79 -10.36 14.16 0.38
C LEU A 79 -10.28 12.95 -0.57
N VAL A 80 -9.41 12.00 -0.26
CA VAL A 80 -9.30 10.71 -0.95
C VAL A 80 -9.91 9.64 -0.05
N MET A 81 -11.05 9.10 -0.46
CA MET A 81 -11.71 7.96 0.18
C MET A 81 -11.33 6.70 -0.60
N ASP A 82 -10.37 5.96 -0.08
CA ASP A 82 -9.78 4.80 -0.76
C ASP A 82 -10.45 3.48 -0.32
N ASN A 83 -10.63 2.51 -1.22
CA ASN A 83 -11.24 1.19 -0.95
C ASN A 83 -12.70 1.23 -0.45
N CYS A 84 -13.55 2.05 -1.04
CA CYS A 84 -15.00 2.10 -0.74
C CYS A 84 -15.76 0.90 -1.35
N ASP A 85 -15.44 -0.31 -0.91
CA ASP A 85 -15.84 -1.58 -1.55
C ASP A 85 -16.95 -2.36 -0.81
N LYS A 86 -17.56 -1.74 0.21
CA LYS A 86 -18.61 -2.35 1.03
C LYS A 86 -19.99 -1.74 0.77
N LEU A 87 -20.96 -2.56 0.37
CA LEU A 87 -22.33 -2.12 0.04
C LEU A 87 -23.15 -1.73 1.27
N GLU A 88 -22.83 -2.30 2.42
CA GLU A 88 -23.46 -2.04 3.71
C GLU A 88 -23.08 -0.67 4.29
N ILE A 89 -21.98 -0.07 3.81
CA ILE A 89 -21.52 1.24 4.27
C ILE A 89 -22.17 2.34 3.41
N ASN A 90 -22.92 3.23 4.06
CA ASN A 90 -23.43 4.43 3.39
C ASN A 90 -22.37 5.55 3.34
N TYR A 91 -21.55 5.55 2.29
CA TYR A 91 -20.45 6.52 2.13
C TYR A 91 -20.90 7.98 2.04
N ALA A 92 -22.15 8.26 1.63
CA ALA A 92 -22.68 9.63 1.59
C ALA A 92 -22.65 10.33 2.96
N THR A 93 -22.65 9.57 4.06
CA THR A 93 -22.55 10.12 5.41
C THR A 93 -21.18 10.72 5.73
N TYR A 94 -20.16 10.39 4.93
CA TYR A 94 -18.78 10.85 5.07
C TYR A 94 -18.37 11.84 3.97
N LEU A 95 -19.31 12.32 3.15
CA LEU A 95 -19.02 13.34 2.14
C LEU A 95 -19.20 14.74 2.75
N PRO A 96 -18.13 15.52 2.94
CA PRO A 96 -18.24 16.92 3.32
C PRO A 96 -18.91 17.70 2.19
N ARG A 97 -19.95 18.47 2.52
CA ARG A 97 -20.59 19.40 1.58
C ARG A 97 -19.91 20.76 1.72
N ASN A 98 -19.10 21.10 0.74
CA ASN A 98 -18.34 22.35 0.66
C ASN A 98 -18.06 22.67 -0.82
N ASP A 99 -18.00 23.95 -1.17
CA ASP A 99 -17.65 24.46 -2.50
C ASP A 99 -16.14 24.66 -2.71
N THR A 100 -15.33 24.57 -1.65
CA THR A 100 -13.87 24.75 -1.73
C THR A 100 -13.09 23.44 -1.89
N GLY A 101 -13.74 22.29 -1.72
CA GLY A 101 -13.07 20.99 -1.70
C GLY A 101 -13.34 20.11 -2.91
N ALA A 102 -12.45 19.14 -3.13
CA ALA A 102 -12.64 18.04 -4.07
C ALA A 102 -12.60 16.70 -3.34
N ILE A 103 -13.35 15.71 -3.84
CA ILE A 103 -13.40 14.36 -3.29
C ILE A 103 -13.08 13.36 -4.40
N ILE A 104 -12.16 12.45 -4.13
CA ILE A 104 -11.89 11.27 -4.95
C ILE A 104 -12.35 10.05 -4.16
N ILE A 105 -13.11 9.17 -4.80
CA ILE A 105 -13.51 7.88 -4.23
C ILE A 105 -12.94 6.79 -5.12
N THR A 106 -12.21 5.84 -4.54
CA THR A 106 -11.80 4.62 -5.24
C THR A 106 -12.70 3.48 -4.79
N THR A 107 -13.10 2.62 -5.74
CA THR A 107 -13.99 1.51 -5.47
C THR A 107 -13.89 0.46 -6.58
N ARG A 108 -14.13 -0.80 -6.24
CA ARG A 108 -14.36 -1.92 -7.16
C ARG A 108 -15.85 -2.06 -7.54
N LEU A 109 -16.75 -1.42 -6.81
CA LEU A 109 -18.20 -1.52 -7.00
C LEU A 109 -18.71 -0.46 -7.98
N GLN A 110 -18.39 -0.61 -9.26
CA GLN A 110 -18.68 0.40 -10.27
C GLN A 110 -20.19 0.71 -10.39
N ALA A 111 -21.04 -0.31 -10.44
CA ALA A 111 -22.48 -0.13 -10.67
C ALA A 111 -23.20 0.47 -9.44
N GLU A 112 -22.77 0.10 -8.24
CA GLU A 112 -23.43 0.42 -6.99
C GLU A 112 -22.88 1.68 -6.32
N THR A 113 -21.56 1.87 -6.31
CA THR A 113 -20.91 3.03 -5.68
C THR A 113 -20.78 4.19 -6.67
N GLY A 114 -20.40 3.90 -7.91
CA GLY A 114 -20.23 4.92 -8.96
C GLY A 114 -21.52 5.68 -9.26
N SER A 115 -22.66 4.99 -9.39
CA SER A 115 -23.95 5.65 -9.65
C SER A 115 -24.52 6.41 -8.45
N ARG A 116 -24.20 5.97 -7.21
CA ARG A 116 -24.78 6.54 -5.98
C ARG A 116 -24.04 7.77 -5.48
N TYR A 117 -22.73 7.84 -5.67
CA TYR A 117 -21.90 8.87 -5.03
C TYR A 117 -21.15 9.77 -6.01
N ALA A 118 -21.06 9.43 -7.31
CA ALA A 118 -20.40 10.30 -8.27
C ALA A 118 -21.27 11.54 -8.56
N ALA A 119 -20.83 12.69 -8.06
CA ALA A 119 -21.50 13.97 -8.28
C ALA A 119 -21.14 14.63 -9.62
N SER A 120 -20.03 14.23 -10.25
CA SER A 120 -19.50 14.94 -11.43
C SER A 120 -18.89 14.02 -12.48
N PHE A 121 -18.09 13.04 -12.06
CA PHE A 121 -17.33 12.23 -13.00
C PHE A 121 -16.99 10.87 -12.40
N THR A 122 -17.03 9.85 -13.25
CA THR A 122 -16.60 8.49 -12.94
C THR A 122 -15.63 8.06 -14.04
N THR A 123 -14.48 7.49 -13.66
CA THR A 123 -13.55 6.85 -14.59
C THR A 123 -13.37 5.42 -14.19
N GLU A 124 -13.57 4.52 -15.13
CA GLU A 124 -13.14 3.14 -14.97
C GLU A 124 -11.64 3.05 -15.25
N ILE A 125 -10.90 2.47 -14.31
CA ILE A 125 -9.48 2.18 -14.48
C ILE A 125 -9.37 0.76 -15.03
N HIS A 126 -8.87 0.64 -16.26
CA HIS A 126 -8.57 -0.64 -16.91
C HIS A 126 -7.09 -1.01 -16.73
N GLY A 127 -6.69 -2.15 -17.31
CA GLY A 127 -5.28 -2.49 -17.46
C GLY A 127 -4.49 -1.43 -18.22
N LEU A 128 -3.16 -1.56 -18.17
CA LEU A 128 -2.26 -0.68 -18.89
C LEU A 128 -2.53 -0.75 -20.40
N VAL A 129 -2.20 0.32 -21.12
CA VAL A 129 -2.10 0.26 -22.58
C VAL A 129 -1.03 -0.76 -22.95
N GLU A 130 -1.27 -1.58 -23.98
CA GLU A 130 -0.40 -2.68 -24.43
C GLU A 130 1.09 -2.30 -24.43
N GLN A 131 1.44 -1.17 -25.05
CA GLN A 131 2.83 -0.69 -25.11
C GLN A 131 3.45 -0.45 -23.72
N SER A 132 2.67 0.11 -22.79
CA SER A 132 3.11 0.33 -21.40
C SER A 132 3.23 -0.98 -20.64
N ALA A 133 2.33 -1.94 -20.89
CA ALA A 133 2.41 -3.28 -20.29
C ALA A 133 3.66 -4.03 -20.77
N ILE A 134 3.95 -4.01 -22.08
CA ILE A 134 5.14 -4.64 -22.67
C ILE A 134 6.41 -3.97 -22.15
N GLN A 135 6.43 -2.64 -22.08
CA GLN A 135 7.54 -1.91 -21.49
C GLN A 135 7.75 -2.28 -20.02
N LEU A 136 6.68 -2.38 -19.23
CA LEU A 136 6.74 -2.77 -17.83
C LEU A 136 7.26 -4.20 -17.66
N LEU A 137 6.79 -5.15 -18.49
CA LEU A 137 7.20 -6.55 -18.46
C LEU A 137 8.69 -6.72 -18.78
N THR A 138 9.15 -6.03 -19.83
CA THR A 138 10.49 -6.22 -20.39
C THR A 138 11.54 -5.32 -19.74
N GLY A 139 11.11 -4.22 -19.12
CA GLY A 139 11.98 -3.13 -18.66
C GLY A 139 12.65 -2.36 -19.79
N ASP A 140 12.33 -2.63 -21.06
CA ASP A 140 13.01 -2.09 -22.22
C ASP A 140 12.04 -1.44 -23.21
N LEU A 141 12.13 -0.11 -23.31
CA LEU A 141 11.33 0.69 -24.24
C LEU A 141 11.64 0.36 -25.71
N LYS A 142 12.82 -0.17 -26.04
CA LYS A 142 13.16 -0.59 -27.41
C LYS A 142 12.35 -1.80 -27.83
N VAL A 143 12.19 -2.77 -26.93
CA VAL A 143 11.36 -3.95 -27.18
C VAL A 143 9.92 -3.52 -27.41
N ALA A 144 9.38 -2.62 -26.59
CA ALA A 144 8.02 -2.10 -26.75
C ALA A 144 7.78 -1.32 -28.06
N LYS A 145 8.85 -0.81 -28.72
CA LYS A 145 8.76 -0.08 -29.99
C LYS A 145 9.00 -0.95 -31.21
N ASP A 146 9.73 -2.05 -31.07
CA ASP A 146 10.00 -2.99 -32.16
C ASP A 146 8.96 -4.11 -32.20
N MET A 147 7.80 -3.77 -32.76
CA MET A 147 6.65 -4.67 -32.94
C MET A 147 6.95 -5.88 -33.84
N THR A 148 8.08 -5.88 -34.54
CA THR A 148 8.47 -6.98 -35.44
C THR A 148 9.35 -8.02 -34.75
N SER A 149 9.89 -7.70 -33.56
CA SER A 149 10.78 -8.60 -32.85
C SER A 149 10.03 -9.80 -32.25
N PRO A 150 10.61 -11.02 -32.30
CA PRO A 150 10.04 -12.19 -31.60
C PRO A 150 9.84 -11.96 -30.10
N ARG A 151 10.69 -11.11 -29.50
CA ARG A 151 10.61 -10.74 -28.10
C ARG A 151 9.38 -9.87 -27.80
N TYR A 152 8.98 -8.99 -28.72
CA TYR A 152 7.74 -8.23 -28.61
C TYR A 152 6.52 -9.16 -28.63
N SER A 153 6.45 -10.09 -29.59
CA SER A 153 5.31 -11.00 -29.70
C SER A 153 5.17 -11.92 -28.48
N ALA A 154 6.27 -12.42 -27.93
CA ALA A 154 6.24 -13.17 -26.67
C ALA A 154 5.81 -12.30 -25.47
N ALA A 155 6.35 -11.07 -25.36
CA ALA A 155 5.96 -10.14 -24.30
C ALA A 155 4.48 -9.76 -24.38
N LYS A 156 3.99 -9.51 -25.60
CA LYS A 156 2.59 -9.21 -25.89
C LYS A 156 1.68 -10.36 -25.46
N ALA A 157 2.04 -11.60 -25.80
CA ALA A 157 1.25 -12.78 -25.41
C ALA A 157 1.09 -12.88 -23.89
N ILE A 158 2.18 -12.68 -23.13
CA ILE A 158 2.13 -12.65 -21.66
C ILE A 158 1.26 -11.49 -21.17
N THR A 159 1.46 -10.27 -21.67
CA THR A 159 0.69 -9.11 -21.18
C THR A 159 -0.79 -9.22 -21.51
N ASP A 160 -1.14 -9.79 -22.66
CA ASP A 160 -2.52 -10.05 -23.07
C ASP A 160 -3.17 -11.08 -22.13
N GLN A 161 -2.47 -12.19 -21.85
CA GLN A 161 -2.94 -13.19 -20.88
C GLN A 161 -3.08 -12.63 -19.46
N LEU A 162 -2.29 -11.60 -19.14
CA LEU A 162 -2.33 -10.90 -17.86
C LEU A 162 -3.30 -9.70 -17.84
N ASP A 163 -4.19 -9.57 -18.82
CA ASP A 163 -5.14 -8.45 -18.98
C ASP A 163 -4.48 -7.06 -18.92
N CYS A 164 -3.18 -6.99 -19.25
CA CYS A 164 -2.33 -5.83 -19.04
C CYS A 164 -2.41 -5.25 -17.61
N HIS A 165 -2.76 -6.08 -16.62
CA HIS A 165 -2.97 -5.65 -15.25
C HIS A 165 -1.63 -5.30 -14.60
N SER A 166 -1.47 -4.05 -14.16
CA SER A 166 -0.17 -3.50 -13.71
C SER A 166 0.50 -4.34 -12.63
N LEU A 167 -0.26 -4.82 -11.63
CA LEU A 167 0.26 -5.67 -10.57
C LEU A 167 0.82 -7.00 -11.09
N THR A 168 0.06 -7.73 -11.91
CA THR A 168 0.47 -9.05 -12.39
C THR A 168 1.61 -8.97 -13.39
N VAL A 169 1.58 -7.95 -14.25
CA VAL A 169 2.69 -7.65 -15.16
C VAL A 169 3.96 -7.30 -14.37
N THR A 170 3.86 -6.54 -13.28
CA THR A 170 5.01 -6.24 -12.40
C THR A 170 5.57 -7.50 -11.75
N VAL A 171 4.70 -8.38 -11.26
CA VAL A 171 5.14 -9.67 -10.70
C VAL A 171 5.85 -10.50 -11.78
N ALA A 172 5.25 -10.67 -12.96
CA ALA A 172 5.87 -11.37 -14.09
C ALA A 172 7.23 -10.77 -14.48
N ALA A 173 7.32 -9.44 -14.57
CA ALA A 173 8.57 -8.72 -14.86
C ALA A 173 9.67 -9.05 -13.85
N SER A 174 9.31 -9.26 -12.57
CA SER A 174 10.27 -9.62 -11.53
C SER A 174 10.89 -11.00 -11.75
N PHE A 175 10.14 -11.97 -12.30
CA PHE A 175 10.69 -13.30 -12.65
C PHE A 175 11.66 -13.20 -13.82
N LEU A 176 11.29 -12.44 -14.87
CA LEU A 176 12.12 -12.29 -16.06
C LEU A 176 13.39 -11.49 -15.77
N SER A 177 13.27 -10.36 -15.05
CA SER A 177 14.42 -9.49 -14.72
C SER A 177 15.44 -10.18 -13.82
N LYS A 178 14.99 -11.06 -12.91
CA LYS A 178 15.86 -11.88 -12.07
C LYS A 178 16.37 -13.16 -12.76
N SER A 179 16.01 -13.36 -14.04
CA SER A 179 16.36 -14.57 -14.81
C SER A 179 15.95 -15.87 -14.10
N ILE A 180 14.81 -15.83 -13.36
CA ILE A 180 14.22 -17.04 -12.77
C ILE A 180 13.64 -17.93 -13.87
N TYR A 181 13.03 -17.29 -14.87
CA TYR A 181 12.50 -17.93 -16.06
C TYR A 181 12.92 -17.15 -17.31
N THR A 182 13.10 -17.85 -18.43
CA THR A 182 13.05 -17.21 -19.74
C THR A 182 11.61 -16.77 -20.05
N ILE A 183 11.44 -15.94 -21.08
CA ILE A 183 10.09 -15.47 -21.48
C ILE A 183 9.22 -16.65 -21.95
N GLU A 184 9.81 -17.63 -22.63
CA GLU A 184 9.15 -18.85 -23.09
C GLU A 184 8.75 -19.76 -21.92
N GLU A 185 9.66 -19.97 -20.95
CA GLU A 185 9.39 -20.76 -19.75
C GLU A 185 8.27 -20.16 -18.92
N TYR A 186 8.30 -18.83 -18.72
CA TYR A 186 7.26 -18.12 -17.99
C TYR A 186 5.90 -18.23 -18.69
N THR A 187 5.88 -18.09 -20.02
CA THR A 187 4.64 -18.25 -20.82
C THR A 187 4.05 -19.64 -20.60
N ALA A 188 4.85 -20.69 -20.78
CA ALA A 188 4.39 -22.07 -20.58
C ALA A 188 3.90 -22.33 -19.15
N LYS A 189 4.56 -21.74 -18.14
CA LYS A 189 4.17 -21.87 -16.73
C LYS A 189 2.85 -21.15 -16.45
N LEU A 190 2.67 -19.96 -16.99
CA LEU A 190 1.46 -19.16 -16.84
C LEU A 190 0.26 -19.86 -17.49
N GLU A 191 0.39 -20.32 -18.73
CA GLU A 191 -0.63 -21.12 -19.44
C GLU A 191 -1.01 -22.37 -18.66
N LYS A 192 -0.02 -23.19 -18.27
CA LYS A 192 -0.27 -24.41 -17.49
C LYS A 192 -1.04 -24.12 -16.21
N THR A 193 -0.64 -23.09 -15.46
CA THR A 193 -1.28 -22.72 -14.20
C THR A 193 -2.70 -22.22 -14.42
N SER A 194 -2.92 -21.40 -15.46
CA SER A 194 -4.24 -20.91 -15.85
C SER A 194 -5.19 -22.06 -16.15
N THR A 195 -4.78 -23.04 -16.97
CA THR A 195 -5.60 -24.21 -17.32
C THR A 195 -5.89 -25.08 -16.09
N GLN A 196 -4.92 -25.29 -15.21
CA GLN A 196 -5.12 -26.10 -14.00
C GLN A 196 -6.14 -25.48 -13.03
N LYS A 197 -6.27 -24.15 -13.03
CA LYS A 197 -7.15 -23.41 -12.13
C LYS A 197 -8.48 -23.02 -12.76
N GLU A 198 -8.70 -23.33 -14.04
CA GLU A 198 -9.93 -22.99 -14.77
C GLU A 198 -11.19 -23.51 -14.06
N LEU A 199 -11.20 -24.81 -13.68
CA LEU A 199 -12.28 -25.44 -12.94
C LEU A 199 -12.49 -24.85 -11.53
N TRP A 200 -11.43 -24.33 -10.91
CA TRP A 200 -11.52 -23.63 -9.62
C TRP A 200 -12.19 -22.27 -9.79
N PHE A 201 -11.84 -21.54 -10.85
CA PHE A 201 -12.41 -20.22 -11.14
C PHE A 201 -13.86 -20.26 -11.59
N GLU A 202 -14.31 -21.36 -12.23
CA GLU A 202 -15.72 -21.58 -12.59
C GLU A 202 -16.63 -21.76 -11.37
N ARG A 203 -16.10 -22.33 -10.27
CA ARG A 203 -16.87 -22.58 -9.04
C ARG A 203 -17.03 -21.34 -8.15
N LEU A 204 -16.18 -20.34 -8.35
CA LEU A 204 -16.24 -19.06 -7.66
C LEU A 204 -17.23 -18.16 -8.41
N THR A 205 -18.48 -18.18 -7.95
CA THR A 205 -19.67 -17.54 -8.55
C THR A 205 -19.60 -16.01 -8.68
N GLU A 206 -18.58 -15.36 -8.12
CA GLU A 206 -18.41 -13.90 -8.04
C GLU A 206 -17.10 -13.39 -8.65
N ASN A 207 -16.47 -14.15 -9.55
CA ASN A 207 -15.17 -13.74 -10.09
C ASN A 207 -15.30 -12.71 -11.21
N GLU A 208 -14.96 -11.45 -10.91
CA GLU A 208 -14.44 -10.55 -11.94
C GLU A 208 -13.22 -11.22 -12.61
N PRO A 209 -13.12 -11.19 -13.96
CA PRO A 209 -11.98 -11.74 -14.69
C PRO A 209 -10.61 -11.30 -14.14
N ARG A 210 -10.51 -10.06 -13.67
CA ARG A 210 -9.30 -9.48 -13.07
C ARG A 210 -8.77 -10.26 -11.88
N HIS A 211 -9.65 -10.83 -11.04
CA HIS A 211 -9.22 -11.63 -9.90
C HIS A 211 -8.55 -12.93 -10.35
N ARG A 212 -9.06 -13.58 -11.40
CA ARG A 212 -8.48 -14.83 -11.93
C ARG A 212 -7.03 -14.63 -12.35
N THR A 213 -6.76 -13.53 -13.04
CA THR A 213 -5.43 -13.16 -13.54
C THR A 213 -4.45 -12.90 -12.40
N VAL A 214 -4.90 -12.18 -11.36
CA VAL A 214 -4.12 -11.96 -10.13
C VAL A 214 -3.82 -13.29 -9.45
N PHE A 215 -4.83 -14.11 -9.17
CA PHE A 215 -4.65 -15.41 -8.52
C PHE A 215 -3.70 -16.31 -9.29
N THR A 216 -3.84 -16.42 -10.61
CA THR A 216 -2.98 -17.27 -11.46
C THR A 216 -1.52 -16.83 -11.38
N THR A 217 -1.26 -15.52 -11.41
CA THR A 217 0.11 -14.97 -11.33
C THR A 217 0.76 -15.25 -9.98
N PHE A 218 0.02 -15.06 -8.88
CA PHE A 218 0.52 -15.38 -7.55
C PHE A 218 0.70 -16.89 -7.35
N GLU A 219 -0.14 -17.72 -7.95
CA GLU A 219 0.03 -19.17 -7.96
C GLU A 219 1.30 -19.61 -8.69
N VAL A 220 1.66 -18.98 -9.81
CA VAL A 220 2.97 -19.21 -10.44
C VAL A 220 4.11 -18.94 -9.45
N SER A 221 3.97 -17.88 -8.66
CA SER A 221 4.97 -17.48 -7.65
C SER A 221 5.07 -18.48 -6.49
N ILE A 222 3.93 -18.92 -5.95
CA ILE A 222 3.88 -19.93 -4.88
C ILE A 222 4.46 -21.27 -5.37
N ASN A 223 4.09 -21.70 -6.58
CA ASN A 223 4.61 -22.94 -7.15
C ASN A 223 6.13 -22.89 -7.37
N GLU A 224 6.69 -21.73 -7.67
CA GLU A 224 8.14 -21.58 -7.78
C GLU A 224 8.84 -21.76 -6.44
N LEU A 225 8.32 -21.14 -5.37
CA LEU A 225 8.83 -21.34 -4.00
C LEU A 225 8.71 -22.80 -3.56
N ALA A 226 7.63 -23.49 -3.94
CA ALA A 226 7.41 -24.88 -3.55
C ALA A 226 8.34 -25.87 -4.27
N ILE A 227 8.84 -25.54 -5.46
CA ILE A 227 9.77 -26.40 -6.23
C ILE A 227 11.21 -26.25 -5.73
N LYS A 228 11.60 -25.02 -5.36
CA LYS A 228 12.92 -24.74 -4.82
C LYS A 228 12.95 -25.19 -3.37
N ASP A 229 13.26 -26.46 -3.16
CA ASP A 229 13.26 -27.11 -1.84
C ASP A 229 14.48 -26.68 -0.99
N CYS A 230 14.58 -25.38 -0.71
CA CYS A 230 15.55 -24.83 0.22
C CYS A 230 14.86 -24.23 1.44
N ILE A 231 15.57 -24.18 2.57
CA ILE A 231 15.01 -23.72 3.84
C ILE A 231 14.44 -22.30 3.75
N VAL A 232 15.03 -21.43 2.94
CA VAL A 232 14.57 -20.05 2.76
C VAL A 232 13.21 -20.01 2.07
N ASP A 233 13.00 -20.83 1.05
CA ASP A 233 11.76 -20.87 0.29
C ASP A 233 10.63 -21.52 1.10
N GLN A 234 10.95 -22.56 1.88
CA GLN A 234 10.02 -23.16 2.85
C GLN A 234 9.59 -22.13 3.91
N CYS A 235 10.53 -21.41 4.51
CA CYS A 235 10.22 -20.34 5.47
C CYS A 235 9.38 -19.21 4.83
N ALA A 236 9.62 -18.89 3.55
CA ALA A 236 8.81 -17.91 2.84
C ALA A 236 7.36 -18.38 2.65
N LEU A 237 7.14 -19.66 2.31
CA LEU A 237 5.80 -20.25 2.20
C LEU A 237 5.07 -20.29 3.55
N GLU A 238 5.77 -20.63 4.63
CA GLU A 238 5.22 -20.60 5.99
C GLU A 238 4.84 -19.17 6.40
N LEU A 239 5.70 -18.20 6.12
CA LEU A 239 5.42 -16.80 6.39
C LEU A 239 4.18 -16.33 5.62
N LEU A 240 4.08 -16.63 4.32
CA LEU A 240 2.89 -16.32 3.53
C LEU A 240 1.62 -16.94 4.11
N SER A 241 1.72 -18.17 4.61
CA SER A 241 0.60 -18.87 5.25
C SER A 241 0.16 -18.17 6.53
N VAL A 242 1.10 -17.69 7.36
CA VAL A 242 0.78 -16.89 8.56
C VAL A 242 0.15 -15.55 8.18
N LEU A 243 0.72 -14.85 7.20
CA LEU A 243 0.22 -13.55 6.74
C LEU A 243 -1.19 -13.65 6.15
N ALA A 244 -1.59 -14.78 5.57
CA ALA A 244 -2.93 -15.01 5.03
C ALA A 244 -4.04 -14.98 6.10
N PHE A 245 -3.71 -15.18 7.38
CA PHE A 245 -4.66 -15.08 8.49
C PHE A 245 -4.74 -13.67 9.11
N LEU A 246 -3.86 -12.76 8.70
CA LEU A 246 -3.84 -11.40 9.21
C LEU A 246 -4.73 -10.51 8.35
N ASP A 247 -5.43 -9.58 9.00
CA ASP A 247 -6.00 -8.46 8.28
C ASP A 247 -4.86 -7.64 7.66
N ARG A 248 -5.08 -7.12 6.46
CA ARG A 248 -4.09 -6.31 5.73
C ARG A 248 -3.53 -5.14 6.55
N SER A 249 -4.32 -4.57 7.47
CA SER A 249 -3.91 -3.48 8.35
C SER A 249 -3.07 -3.93 9.55
N ALA A 250 -3.07 -5.23 9.87
CA ALA A 250 -2.30 -5.81 10.97
C ALA A 250 -0.84 -6.13 10.59
N VAL A 251 -0.52 -6.12 9.29
CA VAL A 251 0.83 -6.39 8.78
C VAL A 251 1.68 -5.11 8.87
N THR A 252 2.19 -4.82 10.06
CA THR A 252 2.99 -3.62 10.35
C THR A 252 4.49 -3.92 10.35
N GLU A 253 5.34 -2.92 10.14
CA GLU A 253 6.80 -3.06 10.30
C GLU A 253 7.18 -3.51 11.72
N GLY A 254 6.40 -3.08 12.72
CA GLY A 254 6.52 -3.49 14.12
C GLY A 254 6.40 -5.01 14.32
N LEU A 255 5.52 -5.67 13.55
CA LEU A 255 5.37 -7.12 13.57
C LEU A 255 6.69 -7.82 13.22
N PHE A 256 7.31 -7.42 12.10
CA PHE A 256 8.53 -8.03 11.60
C PHE A 256 9.75 -7.66 12.44
N SER A 257 9.92 -6.39 12.79
CA SER A 257 11.03 -5.93 13.62
C SER A 257 10.98 -6.51 15.03
N GLY A 258 9.77 -6.69 15.60
CA GLY A 258 9.54 -7.37 16.87
C GLY A 258 9.91 -8.85 16.80
N ALA A 259 9.41 -9.57 15.79
CA ALA A 259 9.74 -10.98 15.57
C ALA A 259 11.26 -11.18 15.37
N TRP A 260 11.90 -10.32 14.57
CA TRP A 260 13.34 -10.34 14.34
C TRP A 260 14.13 -10.12 15.64
N SER A 261 13.79 -9.08 16.40
CA SER A 261 14.46 -8.75 17.67
C SER A 261 14.28 -9.86 18.71
N TRP A 262 13.10 -10.50 18.73
CA TRP A 262 12.84 -11.64 19.60
C TRP A 262 13.71 -12.85 19.22
N GLY A 263 13.80 -13.15 17.93
CA GLY A 263 14.65 -14.23 17.41
C GLY A 263 16.13 -14.03 17.75
N GLN A 264 16.65 -12.82 17.58
CA GLN A 264 18.05 -12.50 17.92
C GLN A 264 18.37 -12.70 19.42
N LYS A 265 17.44 -12.37 20.31
CA LYS A 265 17.64 -12.51 21.77
C LYS A 265 17.69 -13.96 22.23
N HIS A 266 16.90 -14.83 21.60
CA HIS A 266 16.77 -16.23 22.00
C HIS A 266 17.61 -17.18 21.13
N GLN A 267 18.44 -16.64 20.22
CA GLN A 267 19.37 -17.42 19.43
C GLN A 267 20.52 -17.99 20.31
N ASN A 268 20.93 -17.25 21.34
CA ASN A 268 21.98 -17.69 22.28
C ASN A 268 21.51 -18.76 23.27
N ASP A 269 20.22 -18.81 23.60
CA ASP A 269 19.66 -19.80 24.54
C ASP A 269 19.57 -21.20 23.89
N ALA A 270 19.41 -21.27 22.57
CA ALA A 270 19.41 -22.53 21.82
C ALA A 270 20.82 -23.17 21.73
N ASP A 271 21.87 -22.34 21.65
CA ASP A 271 23.26 -22.80 21.58
C ASP A 271 23.78 -23.27 22.97
N GLU A 272 23.34 -22.66 24.08
CA GLU A 272 23.68 -23.14 25.44
C GLU A 272 23.05 -24.49 25.79
N VAL A 273 21.83 -24.76 25.31
CA VAL A 273 21.17 -26.06 25.51
C VAL A 273 21.89 -27.18 24.74
N ASN A 274 22.47 -26.87 23.57
CA ASN A 274 23.19 -27.86 22.77
C ASN A 274 24.61 -28.15 23.31
N LEU A 275 25.22 -27.22 24.05
CA LEU A 275 26.50 -27.45 24.74
C LEU A 275 26.36 -28.25 26.04
N GLN A 276 25.16 -28.34 26.61
CA GLN A 276 24.89 -29.15 27.81
C GLN A 276 24.43 -30.59 27.49
N SER A 277 24.01 -30.89 26.26
CA SER A 277 23.66 -32.24 25.83
C SER A 277 24.85 -33.08 25.34
N GLU A 278 26.02 -32.45 25.12
CA GLU A 278 27.28 -33.11 24.74
C GLU A 278 28.26 -33.33 25.92
N ARG A 279 27.81 -33.16 27.17
CA ARG A 279 28.61 -33.42 28.39
C ARG A 279 28.14 -34.63 29.20
#